data_AF-A0A1F9ZKE6-F1
#
_entry.id   AF-A0A1F9ZKE6-F1
#
_cell.length_a   1.000
_cell.length_b   1.000
_cell.length_c   1.000
_cell.angle_alpha   90.00
_cell.angle_beta   90.00
_cell.angle_gamma   90.00
#
_symmetry.space_group_name_H-M   'P 1'
#
loop_
_entity.id
_entity.type
_entity.pdbx_description
1 polymer ?
#
loop_
_entity_poly.entity_id
_entity_poly.type
_entity_poly.pdbx_seq_one_letter_code
_entity_poly.pdbx_strand_id
1 'polypeptide(L)'
;MKMSLREARINAALRTVEGERVRWLLGKKGQLTTSGNVFGETITDARYSFILQKAAGVELERNMLLLEMESVPRTVHELHESTCLPKPEIVRHLIALKKWRLVEQVGMKGQSPQYMAVPRKAETAKGE
;
A
#
# COMPACT_ATOMS: atom_id res chain seq x y z
N MET A 1 6.93 0.96 -22.56
CA MET A 1 5.54 0.55 -22.86
C MET A 1 4.70 0.91 -21.65
N LYS A 2 3.60 1.67 -21.78
CA LYS A 2 2.70 1.91 -20.63
C LYS A 2 2.03 0.59 -20.27
N MET A 3 2.14 0.14 -19.02
CA MET A 3 1.37 -1.02 -18.53
C MET A 3 -0.12 -0.71 -18.63
N SER A 4 -0.92 -1.72 -18.95
CA SER A 4 -2.37 -1.60 -18.86
C SER A 4 -2.81 -1.47 -17.39
N LEU A 5 -3.96 -0.83 -17.14
CA LEU A 5 -4.52 -0.69 -15.79
C LEU A 5 -4.67 -2.06 -15.09
N ARG A 6 -5.02 -3.10 -15.85
CA ARG A 6 -5.15 -4.46 -15.33
C ARG A 6 -3.82 -5.02 -14.83
N GLU A 7 -2.76 -4.88 -15.62
CA GLU A 7 -1.41 -5.33 -15.25
C GLU A 7 -0.89 -4.57 -14.03
N ALA A 8 -1.07 -3.25 -14.00
CA ALA A 8 -0.70 -2.42 -12.86
C ALA A 8 -1.41 -2.87 -11.56
N ARG A 9 -2.71 -3.20 -11.64
CA ARG A 9 -3.47 -3.72 -10.50
C ARG A 9 -2.99 -5.09 -10.03
N ILE A 10 -2.62 -5.98 -10.94
CA ILE A 10 -2.07 -7.30 -10.59
C ILE A 10 -0.71 -7.14 -9.90
N ASN A 11 0.17 -6.28 -10.41
CA ASN A 11 1.47 -6.00 -9.78
C ASN A 11 1.30 -5.39 -8.38
N ALA A 12 0.36 -4.45 -8.22
CA ALA A 12 0.04 -3.88 -6.92
C ALA A 12 -0.51 -4.95 -5.95
N ALA A 13 -1.36 -5.85 -6.44
CA ALA A 13 -1.90 -6.95 -5.64
C ALA A 13 -0.80 -7.93 -5.20
N LEU A 14 0.13 -8.27 -6.09
CA LEU A 14 1.28 -9.13 -5.77
C LEU A 14 2.13 -8.49 -4.67
N ARG A 15 2.50 -7.22 -4.83
CA ARG A 15 3.24 -6.44 -3.81
C ARG A 15 2.49 -6.35 -2.47
N THR A 16 1.15 -6.34 -2.53
CA THR A 16 0.30 -6.28 -1.34
C THR A 16 0.34 -7.58 -0.54
N VAL A 17 0.22 -8.72 -1.20
CA VAL A 17 0.27 -10.04 -0.51
C VAL A 17 1.69 -10.39 -0.06
N GLU A 18 2.71 -9.87 -0.74
CA GLU A 18 4.11 -9.93 -0.31
C GLU A 18 4.46 -8.91 0.80
N GLY A 19 3.55 -7.99 1.11
CA GLY A 19 3.72 -7.01 2.17
C GLY A 19 3.65 -7.63 3.56
N GLU A 20 4.51 -7.18 4.46
CA GLU A 20 4.62 -7.70 5.84
C GLU A 20 3.28 -7.68 6.58
N ARG A 21 2.54 -6.57 6.50
CA ARG A 21 1.27 -6.41 7.21
C ARG A 21 0.23 -7.46 6.80
N VAL A 22 0.05 -7.69 5.50
CA VAL A 22 -0.94 -8.66 5.00
C VAL A 22 -0.48 -10.08 5.30
N ARG A 23 0.81 -10.39 5.08
CA ARG A 23 1.39 -11.69 5.41
C ARG A 23 1.26 -12.02 6.90
N TRP A 24 1.56 -11.07 7.78
CA TRP A 24 1.44 -11.23 9.22
C TRP A 24 -0.01 -11.50 9.63
N LEU A 25 -0.96 -10.72 9.11
CA LEU A 25 -2.38 -10.95 9.38
C LEU A 25 -2.77 -12.36 8.94
N LEU A 26 -2.49 -12.76 7.69
CA LEU A 26 -2.78 -14.10 7.18
C LEU A 26 -2.25 -15.22 8.08
N GLY A 27 -1.03 -15.09 8.58
CA GLY A 27 -0.41 -16.06 9.50
C GLY A 27 -1.05 -16.10 10.90
N LYS A 28 -1.81 -15.07 11.27
CA LYS A 28 -2.43 -14.94 12.61
C LYS A 28 -3.86 -15.45 12.69
N LYS A 29 -4.47 -15.92 11.59
CA LYS A 29 -5.87 -16.39 11.59
C LYS A 29 -6.16 -17.38 12.71
N GLY A 30 -5.48 -18.54 12.70
CA GLY A 30 -5.75 -19.61 13.68
C GLY A 30 -5.52 -19.17 15.13
N GLN A 31 -4.46 -18.39 15.38
CA GLN A 31 -4.19 -17.85 16.72
C GLN A 31 -5.35 -16.95 17.18
N LEU A 32 -5.78 -15.99 16.36
CA LEU A 32 -6.77 -14.98 16.77
C LEU A 32 -8.21 -15.51 16.81
N THR A 33 -8.53 -16.54 16.05
CA THR A 33 -9.89 -17.11 16.00
C THR A 33 -10.07 -18.33 16.91
N THR A 34 -8.99 -19.03 17.28
CA THR A 34 -9.06 -20.23 18.13
C THR A 34 -8.40 -20.04 19.49
N SER A 35 -7.14 -19.61 19.55
CA SER A 35 -6.37 -19.52 20.80
C SER A 35 -6.60 -18.23 21.59
N GLY A 36 -7.03 -17.17 20.91
CA GLY A 36 -7.21 -15.83 21.47
C GLY A 36 -5.98 -14.94 21.35
N ASN A 37 -6.19 -13.64 21.57
CA ASN A 37 -5.13 -12.64 21.63
C ASN A 37 -4.36 -12.70 22.97
N VAL A 38 -3.44 -11.77 23.21
CA VAL A 38 -2.66 -11.69 24.47
C VAL A 38 -3.51 -11.45 25.73
N PHE A 39 -4.79 -11.10 25.56
CA PHE A 39 -5.78 -10.92 26.62
C PHE A 39 -6.74 -12.12 26.75
N GLY A 40 -6.53 -13.18 25.97
CA GLY A 40 -7.40 -14.36 25.94
C GLY A 40 -8.68 -14.17 25.12
N GLU A 41 -8.83 -13.06 24.40
CA GLU A 41 -10.03 -12.77 23.62
C GLU A 41 -9.92 -13.36 22.21
N THR A 42 -10.95 -14.09 21.78
CA THR A 42 -11.07 -14.57 20.39
C THR A 42 -11.90 -13.60 19.56
N ILE A 43 -11.57 -13.50 18.28
CA ILE A 43 -12.41 -12.79 17.31
C ILE A 43 -13.10 -13.78 16.39
N THR A 44 -14.32 -13.46 15.98
CA THR A 44 -15.06 -14.30 15.04
C THR A 44 -14.37 -14.32 13.67
N ASP A 45 -14.51 -15.43 12.94
CA ASP A 45 -13.97 -15.57 11.58
C ASP A 45 -14.46 -14.46 10.64
N ALA A 46 -15.72 -14.02 10.79
CA ALA A 46 -16.29 -12.91 10.02
C ALA A 46 -15.59 -11.58 10.33
N ARG A 47 -15.35 -11.28 11.62
CA ARG A 47 -14.67 -10.06 12.05
C ARG A 47 -13.20 -10.07 11.61
N TYR A 48 -12.52 -11.20 11.74
CA TYR A 48 -11.16 -11.38 11.25
C TYR A 48 -11.08 -11.13 9.73
N SER A 49 -11.97 -11.74 8.96
CA SER A 49 -12.01 -11.61 7.50
C SER A 49 -12.25 -10.15 7.08
N PHE A 50 -13.12 -9.43 7.79
CA PHE A 50 -13.33 -8.00 7.58
C PHE A 50 -12.05 -7.18 7.82
N ILE A 51 -11.36 -7.42 8.94
CA ILE A 51 -10.11 -6.73 9.27
C ILE A 51 -9.05 -6.99 8.20
N LEU A 52 -8.87 -8.25 7.81
CA LEU A 52 -7.91 -8.66 6.78
C LEU A 52 -8.22 -7.98 5.44
N GLN A 53 -9.48 -8.04 4.98
CA GLN A 53 -9.88 -7.43 3.71
C GLN A 53 -9.70 -5.92 3.73
N LYS A 54 -10.05 -5.24 4.83
CA LYS A 54 -9.82 -3.80 4.98
C LYS A 54 -8.33 -3.45 4.96
N ALA A 55 -7.50 -4.22 5.65
CA ALA A 55 -6.05 -4.02 5.64
C ALA A 55 -5.48 -4.22 4.24
N ALA A 56 -5.84 -5.33 3.56
CA ALA A 56 -5.38 -5.64 2.22
C ALA A 56 -5.84 -4.59 1.18
N GLY A 57 -7.09 -4.11 1.27
CA GLY A 57 -7.58 -3.05 0.39
C GLY A 57 -6.79 -1.75 0.53
N VAL A 58 -6.50 -1.33 1.76
CA VAL A 58 -5.67 -0.15 2.02
C VAL A 58 -4.25 -0.32 1.48
N GLU A 59 -3.63 -1.48 1.70
CA GLU A 59 -2.28 -1.75 1.16
C GLU A 59 -2.27 -1.84 -0.37
N LEU A 60 -3.33 -2.37 -1.00
CA LEU A 60 -3.47 -2.41 -2.46
C LEU A 60 -3.49 -1.01 -3.06
N GLU A 61 -4.33 -0.12 -2.53
CA GLU A 61 -4.43 1.26 -3.02
C GLU A 61 -3.09 2.00 -2.88
N ARG A 62 -2.39 1.81 -1.76
CA ARG A 62 -1.05 2.39 -1.56
C ARG A 62 -0.02 1.84 -2.53
N ASN A 63 -0.01 0.53 -2.77
CA ASN A 63 0.90 -0.09 -3.71
C ASN A 63 0.63 0.36 -5.15
N MET A 64 -0.63 0.60 -5.53
CA MET A 64 -0.96 1.21 -6.82
C MET A 64 -0.35 2.61 -6.96
N LEU A 65 -0.48 3.44 -5.93
CA LEU A 65 0.10 4.79 -5.92
C LEU A 65 1.64 4.75 -5.97
N LEU A 66 2.27 3.87 -5.18
CA LEU A 66 3.73 3.71 -5.17
C LEU A 66 4.27 3.33 -6.55
N LEU A 67 3.66 2.34 -7.22
CA LEU A 67 4.08 1.92 -8.56
C LEU A 67 4.01 3.06 -9.59
N GLU A 68 2.97 3.89 -9.54
CA GLU A 68 2.86 5.07 -10.43
C GLU A 68 3.92 6.15 -10.17
N MET A 69 4.41 6.21 -8.93
CA MET A 69 5.39 7.20 -8.47
C MET A 69 6.84 6.69 -8.46
N GLU A 70 7.10 5.43 -8.80
CA GLU A 70 8.45 4.84 -8.78
C GLU A 70 9.34 5.32 -9.92
N SER A 71 8.76 5.61 -11.08
CA SER A 71 9.51 5.98 -12.28
C SER A 71 9.54 7.49 -12.54
N VAL A 72 8.44 8.19 -12.25
CA VAL A 72 8.26 9.60 -12.57
C VAL A 72 7.45 10.29 -11.47
N PRO A 73 7.76 11.55 -11.12
CA PRO A 73 6.94 12.32 -10.18
C PRO A 73 5.50 12.49 -10.68
N ARG A 74 4.52 12.25 -9.81
CA ARG A 74 3.09 12.38 -10.12
C ARG A 74 2.38 13.39 -9.21
N THR A 75 1.43 14.11 -9.78
CA THR A 75 0.45 14.92 -9.03
C THR A 75 -0.74 14.06 -8.60
N VAL A 76 -1.53 14.54 -7.62
CA VAL A 76 -2.80 13.90 -7.22
C VAL A 76 -3.77 13.75 -8.40
N HIS A 77 -3.75 14.68 -9.35
CA HIS A 77 -4.61 14.61 -10.53
C HIS A 77 -4.21 13.48 -11.47
N GLU A 78 -2.92 13.32 -11.73
CA GLU A 78 -2.38 12.24 -12.58
C GLU A 78 -2.54 10.88 -11.91
N LEU A 79 -2.40 10.81 -10.57
CA LEU A 79 -2.66 9.59 -9.80
C LEU A 79 -4.14 9.19 -9.88
N HIS A 80 -5.06 10.15 -9.82
CA HIS A 80 -6.49 9.87 -10.00
C HIS A 80 -6.79 9.30 -11.39
N GLU A 81 -6.24 9.89 -12.45
CA GLU A 81 -6.45 9.43 -13.82
C GLU A 81 -5.88 8.03 -14.08
N SER A 82 -4.71 7.73 -13.52
CA SER A 82 -4.03 6.44 -13.72
C SER A 82 -4.59 5.33 -12.85
N THR A 83 -4.99 5.60 -11.62
CA THR A 83 -5.43 4.57 -10.65
C THR A 83 -6.94 4.45 -10.50
N CYS A 84 -7.70 5.43 -11.00
CA CYS A 84 -9.13 5.63 -10.75
C CYS A 84 -9.51 5.79 -9.27
N LEU A 85 -8.54 6.05 -8.38
CA LEU A 85 -8.82 6.28 -6.96
C LEU A 85 -9.36 7.71 -6.75
N PRO A 86 -10.34 7.92 -5.85
CA PRO A 86 -10.82 9.26 -5.53
C PRO A 86 -9.70 10.15 -4.98
N LYS A 87 -9.61 11.41 -5.44
CA LYS A 87 -8.59 12.37 -4.98
C LYS A 87 -8.49 12.49 -3.44
N PRO A 88 -9.60 12.51 -2.66
CA PRO A 88 -9.51 12.54 -1.20
C PRO A 88 -8.88 11.29 -0.57
N GLU A 89 -9.05 10.11 -1.19
CA GLU A 89 -8.39 8.87 -0.74
C GLU A 89 -6.89 8.91 -1.08
N ILE A 90 -6.55 9.38 -2.27
CA ILE A 90 -5.14 9.57 -2.68
C ILE A 90 -4.41 10.46 -1.68
N VAL A 91 -4.98 11.60 -1.30
CA VAL A 91 -4.37 12.52 -0.33
C VAL A 91 -4.17 11.83 1.02
N ARG A 92 -5.15 11.06 1.51
CA ARG A 92 -5.01 10.29 2.76
C ARG A 92 -3.88 9.27 2.70
N HIS A 93 -3.76 8.56 1.58
CA HIS A 93 -2.66 7.61 1.38
C HIS A 93 -1.31 8.31 1.28
N LEU A 94 -1.21 9.42 0.56
CA LEU A 94 0.03 10.20 0.46
C LEU A 94 0.50 10.71 1.82
N ILE A 95 -0.42 11.14 2.70
CA ILE A 95 -0.08 11.53 4.08
C ILE A 95 0.52 10.34 4.85
N ALA A 96 -0.09 9.17 4.76
CA ALA A 96 0.42 7.96 5.42
C ALA A 96 1.79 7.53 4.86
N LEU A 97 1.93 7.49 3.53
CA LEU A 97 3.18 7.12 2.85
C LEU A 97 4.31 8.11 3.14
N LYS A 98 4.02 9.42 3.19
CA LYS A 98 4.97 10.45 3.58
C LYS A 98 5.40 10.30 5.05
N LYS A 99 4.46 10.01 5.95
CA LYS A 99 4.77 9.71 7.37
C LYS A 99 5.74 8.52 7.49
N TRP A 100 5.64 7.55 6.60
CA TRP A 100 6.51 6.37 6.56
C TRP A 100 7.76 6.53 5.68
N ARG A 101 8.01 7.73 5.15
CA ARG A 101 9.14 8.02 4.25
C ARG A 101 9.19 7.10 3.03
N LEU A 102 8.03 6.67 2.55
CA LEU A 102 7.89 5.89 1.32
C LEU A 102 7.65 6.79 0.09
N VAL A 103 7.25 8.04 0.33
CA VAL A 103 6.97 9.04 -0.71
C VAL A 103 7.49 10.40 -0.24
N GLU A 104 8.04 11.17 -1.18
CA GLU A 104 8.49 12.54 -0.97
C GLU A 104 7.85 13.49 -1.97
N GLN A 105 7.67 14.76 -1.56
CA GLN A 105 7.29 15.82 -2.48
C GLN A 105 8.57 16.37 -3.11
N VAL A 106 8.66 16.30 -4.43
CA VAL A 106 9.88 16.58 -5.20
C VAL A 106 9.77 17.80 -6.09
N GLY A 107 8.59 18.43 -6.14
CA GLY A 107 8.38 19.63 -6.94
C GLY A 107 6.93 20.07 -7.01
N MET A 108 6.67 20.94 -7.99
CA MET A 108 5.37 21.53 -8.29
C MET A 108 5.12 21.48 -9.79
N LYS A 109 3.93 21.02 -10.19
CA LYS A 109 3.42 21.14 -11.57
C LYS A 109 2.26 22.13 -11.55
N GLY A 110 2.54 23.38 -11.92
CA GLY A 110 1.61 24.50 -11.69
C GLY A 110 1.35 24.67 -10.18
N GLN A 111 0.08 24.63 -9.78
CA GLN A 111 -0.34 24.69 -8.36
C GLN A 111 -0.47 23.31 -7.69
N SER A 112 -0.08 22.23 -8.38
CA SER A 112 -0.21 20.85 -7.86
C SER A 112 1.15 20.28 -7.41
N PRO A 113 1.31 19.84 -6.16
CA PRO A 113 2.53 19.17 -5.70
C PRO A 113 2.79 17.89 -6.49
N GLN A 114 4.06 17.64 -6.80
CA GLN A 114 4.53 16.39 -7.39
C GLN A 114 5.18 15.50 -6.34
N TYR A 115 4.82 14.22 -6.37
CA TYR A 115 5.27 13.20 -5.43
C TYR A 115 6.01 12.08 -6.16
N MET A 116 7.04 11.54 -5.52
CA MET A 116 7.83 10.42 -6.02
C MET A 116 8.02 9.39 -4.92
N ALA A 117 8.01 8.10 -5.27
CA ALA A 117 8.30 7.04 -4.33
C ALA A 117 9.78 7.10 -3.96
N VAL A 118 10.07 6.95 -2.67
CA VAL A 118 11.46 6.83 -2.21
C VAL A 118 11.94 5.44 -2.65
N PRO A 119 13.09 5.34 -3.35
CA PRO A 119 13.62 4.05 -3.74
C PRO A 119 13.78 3.18 -2.49
N ARG A 120 13.17 2.00 -2.50
CA ARG A 120 13.41 1.02 -1.45
C ARG A 120 14.91 0.73 -1.53
N LYS A 121 15.69 1.09 -0.49
CA LYS A 121 17.07 0.60 -0.39
C LYS A 121 16.96 -0.92 -0.57
N ALA A 122 17.60 -1.45 -1.61
CA ALA A 122 17.82 -2.89 -1.68
C ALA A 122 18.43 -3.24 -0.32
N GLU A 123 17.77 -4.11 0.43
CA GLU A 123 18.40 -4.74 1.57
C GLU A 123 19.72 -5.28 1.02
N THR A 124 20.81 -4.64 1.43
CA THR A 124 22.14 -5.14 1.15
C THR A 124 22.10 -6.53 1.73
N ALA A 125 22.26 -7.54 0.87
CA ALA A 125 22.52 -8.89 1.29
C ALA A 125 23.75 -8.84 2.18
N LYS A 126 23.54 -8.74 3.50
CA LYS A 126 24.46 -9.27 4.49
C LYS A 126 24.35 -10.79 4.28
N GLY A 127 25.28 -11.49 3.65
CA GLY A 127 26.69 -11.15 3.53
C GLY A 127 27.32 -11.24 4.91
N GLU A 128 27.21 -12.42 5.54
CA GLU A 128 28.17 -13.13 6.41
C GLU A 128 27.49 -14.31 7.12
#